data_AF-A0A9D6P2V8-F1
#
_entry.id   AF-A0A9D6P2V8-F1
#
_cell.length_a   1.000
_cell.length_b   1.000
_cell.length_c   1.000
_cell.angle_alpha   90.00
_cell.angle_beta   90.00
_cell.angle_gamma   90.00
#
_symmetry.space_group_name_H-M   'P 1'
#
loop_
_entity.id
_entity.type
_entity.pdbx_description
1 polymer ?
#
loop_
_entity_poly.entity_id
_entity_poly.type
_entity_poly.pdbx_seq_one_letter_code
_entity_poly.pdbx_strand_id
1 'polypeptide(L)'
;MAVQRNQIVLIVLAVVVAASLWRTLSLESQKRRITTAYSEAQQTLDQLQAERAQLSQELSSAKETIEGQSEDLTGLQSELQQVKTQLDQSLTELAALQQEHEQLRQRDASLSAQLGSVTTEKAQLEAKLSSINELRLAIREVRRKIWNERWVEWRARAQAQKEEDLRELAAGNRGFLVRDGLPTLGSIRPLHVNVLEPQSTQE
;
A
#
# COMPACT_ATOMS: atom_id res chain seq x y z
N MET A 1 18.83 135.40 49.53
CA MET A 1 18.73 134.72 48.21
C MET A 1 19.76 133.60 48.00
N ALA A 2 20.96 133.62 48.60
CA ALA A 2 21.96 132.54 48.42
C ALA A 2 21.56 131.17 49.03
N VAL A 3 20.85 131.17 50.16
CA VAL A 3 20.46 129.93 50.88
C VAL A 3 19.41 129.10 50.12
N GLN A 4 18.40 129.75 49.51
CA GLN A 4 17.37 129.07 48.69
C GLN A 4 17.97 128.47 47.41
N ARG A 5 18.97 129.13 46.81
CA ARG A 5 19.67 128.62 45.62
C ARG A 5 20.48 127.36 45.94
N ASN A 6 21.16 127.32 47.09
CA ASN A 6 21.88 126.12 47.55
C ASN A 6 20.93 124.97 47.90
N GLN A 7 19.74 125.24 48.47
CA GLN A 7 18.73 124.22 48.72
C GLN A 7 18.18 123.60 47.43
N ILE A 8 17.91 124.41 46.40
CA ILE A 8 17.45 123.90 45.10
C ILE A 8 18.52 123.03 44.43
N VAL A 9 19.79 123.45 44.47
CA VAL A 9 20.90 122.67 43.93
C VAL A 9 21.05 121.33 44.66
N LEU A 10 20.93 121.30 46.00
CA LEU A 10 20.97 120.06 46.78
C LEU A 10 19.82 119.11 46.46
N ILE A 11 18.60 119.64 46.27
CA ILE A 11 17.43 118.81 45.89
C ILE A 11 17.62 118.20 44.50
N VAL A 12 18.07 119.00 43.52
CA VAL A 12 18.34 118.49 42.17
C VAL A 12 19.42 117.41 42.20
N LEU A 13 20.48 117.62 42.98
CA LEU A 13 21.57 116.65 43.11
C LEU A 13 21.10 115.36 43.80
N ALA A 14 20.24 115.45 44.82
CA ALA A 14 19.62 114.30 45.46
C ALA A 14 18.70 113.52 44.51
N VAL A 15 17.92 114.21 43.67
CA VAL A 15 17.07 113.57 42.65
C VAL A 15 17.91 112.87 41.59
N VAL A 16 19.00 113.47 41.12
CA VAL A 16 19.92 112.85 40.16
C VAL A 16 20.59 111.60 40.78
N VAL A 17 21.03 111.68 42.03
CA VAL A 17 21.61 110.53 42.75
C VAL A 17 20.56 109.42 42.93
N ALA A 18 19.34 109.75 43.35
CA ALA A 18 18.25 108.78 43.48
C ALA A 18 17.86 108.13 42.15
N ALA A 19 17.78 108.91 41.06
CA ALA A 19 17.52 108.40 39.72
C ALA A 19 18.66 107.50 39.22
N SER A 20 19.92 107.84 39.53
CA SER A 20 21.07 107.01 39.19
C SER A 20 21.07 105.69 39.96
N LEU A 21 20.77 105.72 41.26
CA LEU A 21 20.66 104.53 42.12
C LEU A 21 19.49 103.64 41.70
N TRP A 22 18.34 104.22 41.35
CA TRP A 22 17.21 103.44 40.83
C TRP A 22 17.56 102.82 39.47
N ARG A 23 18.26 103.54 38.60
CA ARG A 23 18.72 103.00 37.30
C ARG A 23 19.70 101.84 37.50
N THR A 24 20.65 101.93 38.43
CA THR A 24 21.55 100.82 38.73
C THR A 24 20.82 99.63 39.35
N LEU A 25 19.89 99.87 40.28
CA LEU A 25 19.07 98.80 40.88
C LEU A 25 18.18 98.10 39.84
N SER A 26 17.59 98.88 38.93
CA SER A 26 16.77 98.40 37.81
C SER A 26 17.61 97.54 36.87
N LEU A 27 18.79 98.00 36.48
CA LEU A 27 19.73 97.25 35.63
C LEU A 27 20.18 95.95 36.31
N GLU A 28 20.47 95.97 37.61
CA GLU A 28 20.80 94.75 38.36
C GLU A 28 19.63 93.77 38.39
N SER A 29 18.40 94.26 38.59
CA SER A 29 17.20 93.41 38.56
C SER A 29 16.97 92.77 37.20
N GLN A 30 17.18 93.53 36.11
CA GLN A 30 17.08 93.03 34.74
C GLN A 30 18.19 92.01 34.45
N LYS A 31 19.44 92.29 34.86
CA LYS A 31 20.56 91.36 34.71
C LYS A 31 20.26 90.04 35.43
N ARG A 32 19.75 90.09 36.66
CA ARG A 32 19.34 88.90 37.42
C ARG A 32 18.27 88.10 36.66
N ARG A 33 17.22 88.76 36.16
CA ARG A 33 16.15 88.12 35.37
C ARG A 33 16.69 87.47 34.09
N ILE A 34 17.60 88.12 33.39
CA ILE A 34 18.22 87.56 32.18
C ILE A 34 19.10 86.37 32.55
N THR A 35 19.87 86.44 33.63
CA THR A 35 20.70 85.30 34.07
C THR A 35 19.86 84.10 34.51
N THR A 36 18.73 84.32 35.20
CA THR A 36 17.83 83.23 35.59
C THR A 36 17.14 82.62 34.38
N ALA A 37 16.60 83.46 33.48
CA ALA A 37 15.98 82.99 32.24
C ALA A 37 16.99 82.25 31.34
N TYR A 38 18.24 82.70 31.30
CA TYR A 38 19.32 82.01 30.58
C TYR A 38 19.62 80.65 31.21
N SER A 39 19.71 80.55 32.53
CA SER A 39 19.93 79.26 33.21
C SER A 39 18.76 78.29 33.02
N GLU A 40 17.52 78.77 33.05
CA GLU A 40 16.32 77.97 32.82
C GLU A 40 16.26 77.49 31.35
N ALA A 41 16.57 78.37 30.40
CA ALA A 41 16.66 78.02 28.99
C ALA A 41 17.76 77.00 28.73
N GLN A 42 18.90 77.11 29.42
CA GLN A 42 19.98 76.12 29.31
C GLN A 42 19.56 74.75 29.86
N GLN A 43 18.90 74.72 31.02
CA GLN A 43 18.40 73.47 31.60
C GLN A 43 17.36 72.78 30.70
N THR A 44 16.44 73.55 30.11
CA THR A 44 15.45 72.98 29.18
C THR A 44 16.10 72.47 27.90
N LEU A 45 17.14 73.16 27.39
CA LEU A 45 17.94 72.67 26.27
C LEU A 45 18.62 71.33 26.59
N ASP A 46 19.26 71.23 27.76
CA ASP A 46 19.95 70.02 28.19
C ASP A 46 18.95 68.86 28.37
N GLN A 47 17.76 69.12 28.92
CA GLN A 47 16.67 68.14 29.05
C GLN A 47 16.17 67.67 27.67
N LEU A 48 15.88 68.59 26.75
CA LEU A 48 15.43 68.24 25.40
C LEU A 48 16.51 67.47 24.62
N GLN A 49 17.80 67.76 24.84
CA GLN A 49 18.89 66.99 24.25
C GLN A 49 18.94 65.57 24.80
N ALA A 50 18.74 65.39 26.12
CA ALA A 50 18.67 64.08 26.73
C ALA A 50 17.46 63.26 26.24
N GLU A 51 16.27 63.87 26.18
CA GLU A 51 15.07 63.23 25.64
C GLU A 51 15.24 62.85 24.16
N ARG A 52 15.83 63.74 23.35
CA ARG A 52 16.12 63.44 21.95
C ARG A 52 17.07 62.25 21.81
N ALA A 53 18.09 62.16 22.66
CA ALA A 53 19.03 61.04 22.64
C ALA A 53 18.33 59.73 23.01
N GLN A 54 17.48 59.74 24.05
CA GLN A 54 16.69 58.57 24.47
C GLN A 54 15.74 58.12 23.35
N LEU A 55 14.93 59.02 22.80
CA LEU A 55 14.01 58.72 21.71
C LEU A 55 14.74 58.20 20.46
N SER A 56 15.93 58.75 20.15
CA SER A 56 16.75 58.24 19.05
C SER A 56 17.21 56.81 19.29
N GLN A 57 17.55 56.46 20.53
CA GLN A 57 17.97 55.12 20.90
C GLN A 57 16.81 54.14 20.85
N GLU A 58 15.65 54.51 21.43
CA GLU A 58 14.42 53.73 21.36
C GLU A 58 14.01 53.47 19.91
N LEU A 59 14.04 54.50 19.06
CA LEU A 59 13.71 54.37 17.64
C LEU A 59 14.68 53.42 16.92
N SER A 60 15.98 53.45 17.24
CA SER A 60 16.94 52.49 16.68
C SER A 60 16.63 51.05 17.10
N SER A 61 16.32 50.83 18.39
CA SER A 61 15.99 49.49 18.90
C SER A 61 14.68 48.95 18.33
N ALA A 62 13.68 49.82 18.14
CA ALA A 62 12.42 49.46 17.52
C ALA A 62 12.61 49.08 16.05
N LYS A 63 13.48 49.78 15.32
CA LYS A 63 13.83 49.42 13.93
C LYS A 63 14.49 48.05 13.85
N GLU A 64 15.49 47.79 14.69
CA GLU A 64 16.17 46.50 14.73
C GLU A 64 15.21 45.36 15.08
N THR A 65 14.28 45.60 16.02
CA THR A 65 13.23 44.64 16.37
C THR A 65 12.29 44.36 15.19
N ILE A 66 11.87 45.41 14.46
CA ILE A 66 11.00 45.27 13.28
C ILE A 66 11.71 44.51 12.17
N GLU A 67 13.00 44.78 11.93
CA GLU A 67 13.81 44.07 10.95
C GLU A 67 13.92 42.58 11.30
N GLY A 68 14.25 42.24 12.55
CA GLY A 68 14.30 40.85 13.02
C GLY A 68 12.95 40.14 12.89
N GLN A 69 11.86 40.78 13.29
CA GLN A 69 10.51 40.21 13.14
C GLN A 69 10.11 40.03 11.68
N SER A 70 10.55 40.92 10.78
CA SER A 70 10.33 40.78 9.35
C SER A 70 11.07 39.56 8.80
N GLU A 71 12.33 39.35 9.21
CA GLU A 71 13.10 38.16 8.83
C GLU A 71 12.42 36.88 9.33
N ASP A 72 12.01 36.84 10.59
CA ASP A 72 11.28 35.71 11.18
C ASP A 72 9.98 35.40 10.41
N LEU A 73 9.21 36.43 10.06
CA LEU A 73 7.99 36.27 9.26
C LEU A 73 8.28 35.69 7.89
N THR A 74 9.35 36.13 7.22
CA THR A 74 9.73 35.55 5.93
C THR A 74 10.20 34.10 6.07
N GLY A 75 10.92 33.76 7.14
CA GLY A 75 11.32 32.39 7.46
C GLY A 75 10.11 31.48 7.68
N LEU A 76 9.18 31.91 8.54
CA LEU A 76 7.94 31.18 8.82
C LEU A 76 7.06 31.01 7.57
N GLN A 77 7.00 32.02 6.69
CA GLN A 77 6.30 31.88 5.41
C GLN A 77 6.94 30.83 4.52
N SER A 78 8.27 30.78 4.45
CA SER A 78 9.00 29.77 3.68
C SER A 78 8.75 28.36 4.24
N GLU A 79 8.83 28.21 5.56
CA GLU A 79 8.54 26.93 6.24
C GLU A 79 7.10 26.47 5.98
N LEU A 80 6.12 27.38 6.07
CA LEU A 80 4.73 27.07 5.80
C LEU A 80 4.52 26.57 4.37
N GLN A 81 5.16 27.21 3.38
CA GLN A 81 5.10 26.75 1.99
C GLN A 81 5.72 25.36 1.84
N GLN A 82 6.86 25.11 2.48
CA GLN A 82 7.52 23.81 2.44
C GLN A 82 6.62 22.72 3.05
N VAL A 83 6.06 22.95 4.23
CA VAL A 83 5.15 22.01 4.88
C VAL A 83 3.91 21.75 4.02
N LYS A 84 3.36 22.80 3.38
CA LYS A 84 2.23 22.65 2.46
C LYS A 84 2.57 21.76 1.27
N THR A 85 3.73 21.96 0.65
CA THR A 85 4.17 21.10 -0.46
C THR A 85 4.38 19.64 -0.04
N GLN A 86 4.92 19.41 1.16
CA GLN A 86 5.10 18.07 1.71
C GLN A 86 3.75 17.40 2.01
N LEU A 87 2.78 18.17 2.51
CA LEU A 87 1.42 17.68 2.75
C LEU A 87 0.74 17.27 1.45
N ASP A 88 0.82 18.11 0.41
CA ASP A 88 0.25 17.81 -0.90
C ASP A 88 0.89 16.54 -1.50
N GLN A 89 2.22 16.39 -1.41
CA GLN A 89 2.93 15.17 -1.82
C GLN A 89 2.43 13.94 -1.05
N SER A 90 2.35 14.02 0.28
CA SER A 90 1.87 12.92 1.12
C SER A 90 0.44 12.50 0.78
N LEU A 91 -0.44 13.47 0.46
CA LEU A 91 -1.80 13.18 0.02
C LEU A 91 -1.83 12.46 -1.33
N THR A 92 -0.97 12.85 -2.27
CA THR A 92 -0.87 12.16 -3.57
C THR A 92 -0.35 10.73 -3.42
N GLU A 93 0.65 10.50 -2.57
CA GLU A 93 1.18 9.17 -2.28
C GLU A 93 0.12 8.29 -1.61
N LEU A 94 -0.62 8.84 -0.63
CA LEU A 94 -1.69 8.12 0.06
C LEU A 94 -2.79 7.70 -0.92
N ALA A 95 -3.19 8.58 -1.83
CA ALA A 95 -4.17 8.26 -2.88
C ALA A 95 -3.68 7.15 -3.82
N ALA A 96 -2.40 7.19 -4.22
CA ALA A 96 -1.80 6.15 -5.05
C ALA A 96 -1.75 4.78 -4.33
N LEU A 97 -1.34 4.77 -3.06
CA LEU A 97 -1.33 3.57 -2.21
C LEU A 97 -2.73 2.99 -2.01
N GLN A 98 -3.75 3.82 -1.84
CA GLN A 98 -5.15 3.35 -1.75
C GLN A 98 -5.61 2.69 -3.04
N GLN A 99 -5.25 3.26 -4.19
CA GLN A 99 -5.57 2.67 -5.49
C GLN A 99 -4.87 1.33 -5.69
N GLU A 100 -3.58 1.24 -5.35
CA GLU A 100 -2.80 0.00 -5.45
C GLU A 100 -3.37 -1.08 -4.51
N HIS A 101 -3.73 -0.72 -3.29
CA HIS A 101 -4.35 -1.63 -2.33
C HIS A 101 -5.68 -2.20 -2.87
N GLU A 102 -6.53 -1.37 -3.47
CA GLU A 102 -7.78 -1.84 -4.07
C GLU A 102 -7.53 -2.76 -5.28
N GLN A 103 -6.53 -2.46 -6.10
CA GLN A 103 -6.13 -3.35 -7.20
C GLN A 103 -5.63 -4.71 -6.70
N LEU A 104 -4.79 -4.72 -5.66
CA LEU A 104 -4.31 -5.95 -5.03
C LEU A 104 -5.47 -6.77 -4.46
N ARG A 105 -6.41 -6.12 -3.76
CA ARG A 105 -7.61 -6.76 -3.23
C ARG A 105 -8.46 -7.41 -4.33
N GLN A 106 -8.61 -6.74 -5.47
CA GLN A 106 -9.33 -7.31 -6.62
C GLN A 106 -8.59 -8.51 -7.23
N ARG A 107 -7.26 -8.44 -7.33
CA ARG A 107 -6.43 -9.56 -7.80
C ARG A 107 -6.55 -10.76 -6.85
N ASP A 108 -6.48 -10.54 -5.54
CA ASP A 108 -6.62 -11.59 -4.54
C ASP A 108 -8.00 -12.25 -4.60
N ALA A 109 -9.06 -11.46 -4.77
CA ALA A 109 -10.41 -12.00 -4.95
C ALA A 109 -10.52 -12.85 -6.23
N SER A 110 -9.92 -12.38 -7.34
CA SER A 110 -9.90 -13.13 -8.61
C SER A 110 -9.12 -14.43 -8.50
N LEU A 111 -7.92 -14.40 -7.91
CA LEU A 111 -7.08 -15.59 -7.70
C LEU A 111 -7.77 -16.59 -6.77
N SER A 112 -8.40 -16.12 -5.71
CA SER A 112 -9.18 -16.97 -4.79
C SER A 112 -10.32 -17.68 -5.52
N ALA A 113 -11.06 -16.97 -6.38
CA ALA A 113 -12.12 -17.56 -7.20
C ALA A 113 -11.57 -18.60 -8.19
N GLN A 114 -10.44 -18.31 -8.85
CA GLN A 114 -9.77 -19.25 -9.76
C GLN A 114 -9.31 -20.52 -9.02
N LEU A 115 -8.73 -20.36 -7.83
CA LEU A 115 -8.30 -21.46 -6.97
C LEU A 115 -9.51 -22.33 -6.59
N GLY A 116 -10.62 -21.71 -6.21
CA GLY A 116 -11.91 -22.39 -6.00
C GLY A 116 -12.33 -23.21 -7.21
N SER A 117 -12.34 -22.63 -8.41
CA SER A 117 -12.69 -23.35 -9.65
C SER A 117 -11.79 -24.57 -9.87
N VAL A 118 -10.46 -24.38 -9.82
CA VAL A 118 -9.49 -25.46 -10.03
C VAL A 118 -9.64 -26.57 -9.00
N THR A 119 -9.94 -26.24 -7.73
CA THR A 119 -10.17 -27.27 -6.70
C THR A 119 -11.44 -28.09 -6.98
N THR A 120 -12.50 -27.45 -7.46
CA THR A 120 -13.72 -28.16 -7.84
C THR A 120 -13.53 -29.04 -9.08
N GLU A 121 -12.82 -28.54 -10.10
CA GLU A 121 -12.45 -29.32 -11.28
C GLU A 121 -11.60 -30.53 -10.92
N LYS A 122 -10.61 -30.35 -10.04
CA LYS A 122 -9.78 -31.45 -9.51
C LYS A 122 -10.65 -32.52 -8.86
N ALA A 123 -11.57 -32.14 -7.97
CA ALA A 123 -12.47 -33.08 -7.31
C ALA A 123 -13.38 -33.82 -8.31
N GLN A 124 -13.88 -33.13 -9.34
CA GLN A 124 -14.67 -33.75 -10.41
C GLN A 124 -13.85 -34.74 -11.25
N LEU A 125 -12.60 -34.41 -11.57
CA LEU A 125 -11.71 -35.32 -12.30
C LEU A 125 -11.34 -36.55 -11.47
N GLU A 126 -11.07 -36.38 -10.17
CA GLU A 126 -10.84 -37.49 -9.25
C GLU A 126 -12.04 -38.44 -9.17
N ALA A 127 -13.27 -37.90 -9.09
CA ALA A 127 -14.50 -38.70 -9.12
C ALA A 127 -14.73 -39.41 -10.47
N LYS A 128 -14.41 -38.76 -11.59
CA LYS A 128 -14.45 -39.41 -12.92
C LYS A 128 -13.42 -40.55 -13.02
N LEU A 129 -12.22 -40.34 -12.50
CA LEU A 129 -11.17 -41.37 -12.48
C LEU A 129 -11.56 -42.57 -11.63
N SER A 130 -12.16 -42.37 -10.45
CA SER A 130 -12.66 -43.49 -9.63
C SER A 130 -13.77 -44.27 -10.35
N SER A 131 -14.71 -43.58 -10.99
CA SER A 131 -15.76 -44.21 -11.80
C SER A 131 -15.20 -45.04 -12.97
N ILE A 132 -14.19 -44.54 -13.68
CA ILE A 132 -13.51 -45.30 -14.74
C ILE A 132 -12.85 -46.57 -14.17
N ASN A 133 -12.25 -46.49 -12.99
CA ASN A 133 -11.63 -47.65 -12.34
C ASN A 133 -12.68 -48.70 -11.95
N GLU A 134 -13.85 -48.28 -11.45
CA GLU A 134 -14.97 -49.17 -11.16
C GLU A 134 -15.50 -49.86 -12.43
N LEU A 135 -15.70 -49.10 -13.53
CA LEU A 135 -16.11 -49.65 -14.81
C LEU A 135 -15.09 -50.67 -15.35
N ARG A 136 -13.79 -50.41 -15.19
CA ARG A 136 -12.74 -51.36 -15.56
C ARG A 136 -12.83 -52.67 -14.76
N LEU A 137 -13.13 -52.60 -13.47
CA LEU A 137 -13.33 -53.79 -12.63
C LEU A 137 -14.58 -54.57 -13.06
N ALA A 138 -15.69 -53.88 -13.32
CA ALA A 138 -16.93 -54.49 -13.80
C ALA A 138 -16.73 -55.21 -15.14
N ILE A 139 -16.04 -54.59 -16.09
CA ILE A 139 -15.70 -55.21 -17.39
C ILE A 139 -14.87 -56.49 -17.17
N ARG A 140 -13.87 -56.45 -16.27
CA ARG A 140 -13.04 -57.62 -15.95
C ARG A 140 -13.86 -58.75 -15.32
N GLU A 141 -14.85 -58.43 -14.49
CA GLU A 141 -15.77 -59.41 -13.92
C GLU A 141 -16.69 -60.03 -14.96
N VAL A 142 -17.30 -59.21 -15.83
CA VAL A 142 -18.13 -59.69 -16.94
C VAL A 142 -17.32 -60.62 -17.85
N ARG A 143 -16.09 -60.23 -18.22
CA ARG A 143 -15.20 -61.07 -19.03
C ARG A 143 -14.89 -62.41 -18.35
N ARG A 144 -14.65 -62.41 -17.03
CA ARG A 144 -14.46 -63.66 -16.26
C ARG A 144 -15.70 -64.54 -16.27
N LYS A 145 -16.90 -63.97 -16.11
CA LYS A 145 -18.17 -64.72 -16.18
C LYS A 145 -18.37 -65.36 -17.54
N ILE A 146 -18.24 -64.58 -18.62
CA ILE A 146 -18.34 -65.08 -20.01
C ILE A 146 -17.34 -66.21 -20.24
N TRP A 147 -16.09 -66.05 -19.80
CA TRP A 147 -15.08 -67.09 -19.94
C TRP A 147 -15.46 -68.35 -19.17
N ASN A 148 -15.89 -68.23 -17.90
CA ASN A 148 -16.33 -69.35 -17.07
C ASN A 148 -17.52 -70.10 -17.69
N GLU A 149 -18.55 -69.38 -18.14
CA GLU A 149 -19.73 -69.94 -18.80
C GLU A 149 -19.32 -70.71 -20.06
N ARG A 150 -18.52 -70.09 -20.93
CA ARG A 150 -17.99 -70.73 -22.14
C ARG A 150 -17.14 -71.96 -21.80
N TRP A 151 -16.38 -71.93 -20.70
CA TRP A 151 -15.57 -73.07 -20.24
C TRP A 151 -16.42 -74.22 -19.68
N VAL A 152 -17.53 -73.91 -19.01
CA VAL A 152 -18.51 -74.91 -18.57
C VAL A 152 -19.20 -75.55 -19.76
N GLU A 153 -19.69 -74.74 -20.71
CA GLU A 153 -20.28 -75.25 -21.95
C GLU A 153 -19.31 -76.11 -22.74
N TRP A 154 -18.06 -75.67 -22.89
CA TRP A 154 -17.03 -76.44 -23.57
C TRP A 154 -16.76 -77.77 -22.88
N ARG A 155 -16.65 -77.79 -21.54
CA ARG A 155 -16.52 -79.04 -20.76
C ARG A 155 -17.71 -79.96 -20.95
N ALA A 156 -18.94 -79.44 -20.92
CA ALA A 156 -20.14 -80.23 -21.11
C ALA A 156 -20.18 -80.84 -22.53
N ARG A 157 -19.84 -80.07 -23.56
CA ARG A 157 -19.70 -80.58 -24.93
C ARG A 157 -18.61 -81.64 -25.05
N ALA A 158 -17.45 -81.42 -24.44
CA ALA A 158 -16.36 -82.39 -24.43
C ALA A 158 -16.73 -83.68 -23.67
N GLN A 159 -17.52 -83.58 -22.60
CA GLN A 159 -18.04 -84.74 -21.88
C GLN A 159 -19.09 -85.50 -22.71
N ALA A 160 -20.04 -84.80 -23.31
CA ALA A 160 -21.03 -85.40 -24.20
C ALA A 160 -20.36 -86.11 -25.39
N GLN A 161 -19.34 -85.50 -25.98
CA GLN A 161 -18.58 -86.10 -27.08
C GLN A 161 -17.82 -87.35 -26.63
N LYS A 162 -17.20 -87.33 -25.44
CA LYS A 162 -16.60 -88.54 -24.86
C LYS A 162 -17.63 -89.64 -24.59
N GLU A 163 -18.82 -89.29 -24.12
CA GLU A 163 -19.91 -90.26 -23.91
C GLU A 163 -20.42 -90.83 -25.24
N GLU A 164 -20.51 -90.03 -26.28
CA GLU A 164 -20.81 -90.48 -27.65
C GLU A 164 -19.71 -91.42 -28.17
N ASP A 165 -18.44 -91.04 -28.07
CA ASP A 165 -17.29 -91.87 -28.44
C ASP A 165 -17.30 -93.21 -27.66
N LEU A 166 -17.59 -93.17 -26.35
CA LEU A 166 -17.72 -94.37 -25.52
C LEU A 166 -18.95 -95.22 -25.91
N ARG A 167 -20.06 -94.61 -26.32
CA ARG A 167 -21.23 -95.32 -26.85
C ARG A 167 -20.94 -95.96 -28.19
N GLU A 168 -20.20 -95.29 -29.08
CA GLU A 168 -19.75 -95.87 -30.35
C GLU A 168 -18.82 -97.07 -30.11
N LEU A 169 -17.90 -96.96 -29.14
CA LEU A 169 -17.04 -98.08 -28.72
C LEU A 169 -17.83 -99.21 -28.05
N ALA A 170 -18.82 -98.90 -27.21
CA ALA A 170 -19.66 -99.86 -26.50
C ALA A 170 -20.73 -100.52 -27.39
N ALA A 171 -21.15 -99.87 -28.48
CA ALA A 171 -21.98 -100.48 -29.53
C ALA A 171 -21.25 -101.64 -30.25
N GLY A 172 -19.98 -101.87 -29.90
CA GLY A 172 -19.17 -102.97 -30.36
C GLY A 172 -18.71 -102.73 -31.78
N ASN A 173 -17.49 -103.19 -32.09
CA ASN A 173 -17.06 -103.36 -33.47
C ASN A 173 -18.16 -104.11 -34.23
N ARG A 174 -18.90 -103.41 -35.11
CA ARG A 174 -19.87 -103.99 -36.04
C ARG A 174 -19.14 -104.86 -37.08
N GLY A 175 -18.50 -105.94 -36.62
CA GLY A 175 -17.84 -106.94 -37.46
C GLY A 175 -16.42 -106.63 -37.93
N PHE A 176 -15.71 -105.65 -37.37
CA PHE A 176 -14.29 -105.45 -37.71
C PHE A 176 -13.38 -106.34 -36.85
N LEU A 177 -13.03 -107.50 -37.39
CA LEU A 177 -11.87 -108.28 -36.97
C LEU A 177 -10.62 -107.61 -37.54
N VAL A 178 -9.91 -106.83 -36.72
CA VAL A 178 -8.54 -106.42 -37.05
C VAL A 178 -7.63 -107.60 -36.76
N ARG A 179 -7.20 -108.28 -37.82
CA ARG A 179 -6.09 -109.23 -37.79
C ARG A 179 -4.94 -108.61 -38.59
N ASP A 180 -3.81 -108.38 -37.93
CA ASP A 180 -2.55 -107.91 -38.53
C ASP A 180 -2.61 -106.52 -39.21
N GLY A 181 -3.36 -105.57 -38.64
CA GLY A 181 -3.20 -104.14 -38.96
C GLY A 181 -3.70 -103.68 -40.34
N LEU A 182 -4.48 -104.48 -41.06
CA LEU A 182 -5.08 -104.09 -42.35
C LEU A 182 -6.61 -104.32 -42.36
N PRO A 183 -7.42 -103.30 -42.73
CA PRO A 183 -8.88 -103.43 -42.81
C PRO A 183 -9.32 -104.18 -44.08
N THR A 184 -10.28 -105.11 -43.94
CA THR A 184 -10.66 -106.10 -44.97
C THR A 184 -11.87 -105.75 -45.85
N LEU A 185 -12.33 -104.50 -45.92
CA LEU A 185 -13.33 -104.09 -46.93
C LEU A 185 -12.89 -102.81 -47.64
N GLY A 186 -12.59 -102.97 -48.93
CA GLY A 186 -12.10 -101.92 -49.80
C GLY A 186 -13.10 -100.77 -49.99
N SER A 187 -12.68 -99.57 -49.66
CA SER A 187 -12.57 -98.46 -50.61
C SER A 187 -11.87 -97.30 -49.92
N ILE A 188 -10.94 -96.70 -50.63
CA ILE A 188 -10.06 -95.63 -50.16
C ILE A 188 -10.91 -94.37 -49.93
N ARG A 189 -11.03 -93.94 -48.68
CA ARG A 189 -11.12 -92.51 -48.34
C ARG A 189 -10.24 -92.22 -47.13
N PRO A 190 -9.25 -91.32 -47.24
CA PRO A 190 -8.41 -90.95 -46.10
C PRO A 190 -9.28 -90.30 -45.03
N LEU A 191 -9.20 -90.83 -43.80
CA LEU A 191 -9.80 -90.20 -42.63
C LEU A 191 -9.10 -88.85 -42.40
N HIS A 192 -9.78 -87.75 -42.74
CA HIS A 192 -9.31 -86.41 -42.39
C HIS A 192 -9.66 -86.15 -40.92
N VAL A 193 -8.65 -86.22 -40.05
CA VAL A 193 -8.79 -85.76 -38.66
C VAL A 193 -8.61 -84.25 -38.68
N ASN A 194 -9.73 -83.53 -38.73
CA ASN A 194 -9.71 -82.08 -38.55
C ASN A 194 -9.61 -81.77 -37.06
N VAL A 195 -8.37 -81.56 -36.57
CA VAL A 195 -8.14 -80.94 -35.27
C VAL A 195 -8.52 -79.47 -35.41
N LEU A 196 -9.72 -79.10 -34.96
CA LEU A 196 -10.12 -77.71 -34.83
C LEU A 196 -9.38 -77.11 -33.62
N GLU A 197 -8.22 -76.52 -33.87
CA GLU A 197 -7.56 -75.67 -32.88
C GLU A 197 -8.49 -74.48 -32.54
N PRO A 198 -8.67 -74.16 -31.25
CA PRO A 198 -9.49 -73.03 -30.86
C PRO A 198 -8.78 -71.74 -31.31
N GLN A 199 -9.40 -71.03 -32.26
CA GLN A 199 -8.95 -69.69 -32.64
C GLN A 199 -8.86 -68.81 -31.40
N SER A 200 -7.63 -68.43 -31.07
CA SER A 200 -7.35 -67.38 -30.10
C SER A 200 -7.87 -66.07 -30.69
N THR A 201 -9.05 -65.63 -30.27
CA THR A 201 -9.50 -64.25 -30.49
C THR A 201 -8.58 -63.33 -29.70
N GLN A 202 -7.56 -62.81 -30.39
CA GLN A 202 -6.89 -61.57 -30.01
C GLN A 202 -7.78 -60.42 -30.49
N GLU A 203 -8.38 -59.73 -29.53
CA GLU A 203 -8.70 -58.30 -29.54
C GLU A 203 -8.96 -57.84 -28.09
#